data_AF-B0SME5-F1
#
_entry.id   AF-B0SME5-F1
#
_cell.length_a   1.000
_cell.length_b   1.000
_cell.length_c   1.000
_cell.angle_alpha   90.00
_cell.angle_beta   90.00
_cell.angle_gamma   90.00
#
_symmetry.space_group_name_H-M   'P 1'
#
loop_
_entity.id
_entity.type
_entity.pdbx_description
1 polymer ?
#
loop_
_entity_poly.entity_id
_entity_poly.type
_entity_poly.pdbx_seq_one_letter_code
_entity_poly.pdbx_strand_id
1 'polypeptide(L)'
;MFINLSNLRKPKLILFFRIVLVFLLGIVALSAEEIKQPNPSVVPKKDSSVTSDQSKPIQNPSPDQNPIPNPNSNSNANPFTNLFEREDNQRPMEIFNQVYEHRLMIRTGWGIGKLSPAILNETGPAWFQNSLFRQMTEPGAPLSIPYKPAKDLGLNSQFFDIRYGYKNKYEIQFAEDTSLGVYSRDLPASNNFISPRTDSYWASSFEGNRLLRFEGVSQHLRFSYTHPITKILMVGPSVNFHRYTERNNISYGSYSTSRPEATVPNKVTWSIGGDANAEYSMKGILPGVYAKLKLKDWWEIRGRLELLDRKGNFSVLGSQIIQEVYNDGTSNLTGVVPAYGGKVRDKGTILNLETSFQYCRFSLDIGMIRQDVKRNYDTYLGDTIGNVPRTDYSSRSVGIGFSEMSTSIKHTVTEFYIMPGVSFYYDEDKIY
;
A
#
# COMPACT_ATOMS: atom_id res chain seq x y z
N MET A 1 -27.10 51.56 24.56
CA MET A 1 -25.65 51.48 24.31
C MET A 1 -25.44 50.62 23.06
N PHE A 2 -25.00 51.20 21.95
CA PHE A 2 -24.81 50.44 20.70
C PHE A 2 -23.42 49.81 20.66
N ILE A 3 -23.33 48.54 20.25
CA ILE A 3 -22.07 47.88 19.89
C ILE A 3 -22.22 47.33 18.46
N ASN A 4 -21.15 47.48 17.68
CA ASN A 4 -21.23 47.51 16.22
C ASN A 4 -21.01 46.12 15.57
N LEU A 5 -22.01 45.64 14.82
CA LEU A 5 -21.97 44.38 14.07
C LEU A 5 -21.22 44.51 12.73
N SER A 6 -19.93 44.84 12.77
CA SER A 6 -19.11 44.95 11.56
C SER A 6 -17.62 44.61 11.76
N ASN A 7 -17.28 43.31 11.87
CA ASN A 7 -16.02 42.71 11.32
C ASN A 7 -15.85 41.22 11.71
N LEU A 8 -16.59 40.29 11.07
CA LEU A 8 -16.39 38.85 11.32
C LEU A 8 -16.78 37.94 10.13
N ARG A 9 -16.17 38.16 8.96
CA ARG A 9 -16.22 37.23 7.80
C ARG A 9 -14.86 37.13 7.09
N LYS A 10 -14.67 36.01 6.37
CA LYS A 10 -13.62 35.71 5.35
C LYS A 10 -12.27 35.02 5.71
N PRO A 11 -11.89 34.57 6.94
CA PRO A 11 -10.67 33.77 7.09
C PRO A 11 -10.82 32.33 6.52
N LYS A 12 -11.92 31.62 6.84
CA LYS A 12 -12.11 30.21 6.46
C LYS A 12 -12.26 29.97 4.96
N LEU A 13 -12.90 30.90 4.23
CA LEU A 13 -13.12 30.75 2.79
C LEU A 13 -11.80 30.86 2.00
N ILE A 14 -10.90 31.75 2.42
CA ILE A 14 -9.59 31.94 1.77
C ILE A 14 -8.71 30.70 1.99
N LEU A 15 -8.76 30.08 3.16
CA LEU A 15 -8.02 28.83 3.43
C LEU A 15 -8.51 27.68 2.54
N PHE A 16 -9.83 27.50 2.41
CA PHE A 16 -10.40 26.47 1.55
C PHE A 16 -10.05 26.69 0.07
N PHE A 17 -10.14 27.94 -0.40
CA PHE A 17 -9.78 28.29 -1.78
C PHE A 17 -8.30 28.08 -2.07
N ARG A 18 -7.41 28.36 -1.10
CA ARG A 18 -5.97 28.06 -1.22
C ARG A 18 -5.68 26.57 -1.30
N ILE A 19 -6.37 25.74 -0.52
CA ILE A 19 -6.21 24.27 -0.57
C ILE A 19 -6.65 23.73 -1.95
N VAL A 20 -7.80 24.17 -2.46
CA VAL A 20 -8.30 23.77 -3.79
C VAL A 20 -7.37 24.25 -4.91
N LEU A 21 -6.83 25.47 -4.82
CA LEU A 21 -5.89 26.01 -5.81
C LEU A 21 -4.55 25.25 -5.83
N VAL A 22 -4.00 24.91 -4.67
CA VAL A 22 -2.78 24.08 -4.57
C VAL A 22 -3.01 22.68 -5.13
N PHE A 23 -4.18 22.07 -4.87
CA PHE A 23 -4.54 20.77 -5.43
C PHE A 23 -4.66 20.79 -6.96
N LEU A 24 -5.25 21.84 -7.54
CA LEU A 24 -5.32 22.04 -8.98
C LEU A 24 -3.94 22.26 -9.63
N LEU A 25 -3.09 23.09 -9.03
CA LEU A 25 -1.75 23.38 -9.56
C LEU A 25 -0.82 22.16 -9.51
N GLY A 26 -0.92 21.33 -8.47
CA GLY A 26 -0.14 20.09 -8.37
C GLY A 26 -0.44 19.09 -9.50
N ILE A 27 -1.69 18.99 -9.93
CA ILE A 27 -2.10 18.11 -11.05
C ILE A 27 -1.51 18.58 -12.38
N VAL A 28 -1.42 19.90 -12.61
CA VAL A 28 -0.87 20.45 -13.86
C VAL A 28 0.65 20.27 -13.93
N ALA A 29 1.38 20.48 -12.81
CA ALA A 29 2.83 20.34 -12.78
C ALA A 29 3.30 18.90 -13.13
N LEU A 30 2.61 17.89 -12.61
CA LEU A 30 2.89 16.47 -12.85
C LEU A 30 2.71 16.01 -14.32
N SER A 31 2.10 16.82 -15.18
CA SER A 31 1.82 16.48 -16.58
C SER A 31 2.81 17.11 -17.58
N ALA A 32 3.85 17.81 -17.12
CA ALA A 32 4.69 18.68 -17.95
C ALA A 32 6.16 18.24 -18.13
N GLU A 33 6.63 17.23 -17.39
CA GLU A 33 8.08 17.02 -17.18
C GLU A 33 8.73 15.92 -18.05
N GLU A 34 7.98 15.24 -18.92
CA GLU A 34 8.47 14.08 -19.70
C GLU A 34 8.40 14.25 -21.23
N ILE A 35 9.09 15.27 -21.78
CA ILE A 35 9.47 15.30 -23.20
C ILE A 35 10.92 15.80 -23.35
N LYS A 36 11.89 14.88 -23.43
CA LYS A 36 13.21 15.05 -24.11
C LYS A 36 14.08 13.78 -24.06
N GLN A 37 14.20 13.08 -25.20
CA GLN A 37 15.44 12.38 -25.61
C GLN A 37 15.45 12.20 -27.15
N PRO A 38 16.63 12.12 -27.81
CA PRO A 38 16.75 12.17 -29.27
C PRO A 38 16.91 10.80 -29.96
N ASN A 39 16.55 10.73 -31.25
CA ASN A 39 16.83 9.61 -32.17
C ASN A 39 18.30 9.51 -32.58
N PRO A 40 18.71 8.34 -33.12
CA PRO A 40 19.27 8.35 -34.48
C PRO A 40 18.73 7.25 -35.44
N SER A 41 18.53 7.66 -36.70
CA SER A 41 18.81 6.98 -38.00
C SER A 41 18.49 5.47 -38.20
N VAL A 42 17.55 5.05 -39.07
CA VAL A 42 17.52 5.10 -40.57
C VAL A 42 18.60 4.19 -41.21
N VAL A 43 18.31 2.96 -41.70
CA VAL A 43 17.64 2.53 -42.98
C VAL A 43 18.53 2.77 -44.23
N PRO A 44 18.63 1.89 -45.28
CA PRO A 44 17.71 0.83 -45.80
C PRO A 44 18.42 -0.57 -46.00
N LYS A 45 18.13 -1.58 -46.86
CA LYS A 45 17.16 -1.99 -47.97
C LYS A 45 17.23 -3.56 -48.09
N LYS A 46 16.71 -4.39 -49.03
CA LYS A 46 15.96 -4.31 -50.32
C LYS A 46 15.20 -5.65 -50.62
N ASP A 47 14.13 -5.60 -51.42
CA ASP A 47 13.55 -6.54 -52.43
C ASP A 47 13.46 -8.11 -52.33
N SER A 48 12.20 -8.58 -52.45
CA SER A 48 11.65 -9.51 -53.49
C SER A 48 11.80 -11.06 -53.48
N SER A 49 10.65 -11.76 -53.45
CA SER A 49 10.19 -12.73 -54.49
C SER A 49 8.73 -13.19 -54.25
N VAL A 50 8.07 -13.80 -55.24
CA VAL A 50 6.59 -14.06 -55.27
C VAL A 50 6.21 -15.34 -56.03
N THR A 51 5.25 -16.10 -55.50
CA THR A 51 4.31 -17.04 -56.18
C THR A 51 3.13 -17.27 -55.22
N SER A 52 1.83 -17.02 -55.45
CA SER A 52 0.91 -16.96 -56.61
C SER A 52 0.25 -18.29 -57.01
N ASP A 53 -1.06 -18.44 -56.76
CA ASP A 53 -1.97 -19.21 -57.62
C ASP A 53 -3.48 -18.85 -57.40
N GLN A 54 -4.41 -19.43 -58.19
CA GLN A 54 -5.78 -18.92 -58.44
C GLN A 54 -6.88 -20.03 -58.42
N SER A 55 -8.22 -19.84 -58.61
CA SER A 55 -9.03 -18.66 -59.03
C SER A 55 -10.52 -18.70 -58.62
N LYS A 56 -11.04 -17.60 -58.04
CA LYS A 56 -12.30 -16.86 -58.34
C LYS A 56 -13.73 -17.49 -58.17
N PRO A 57 -14.83 -16.66 -58.15
CA PRO A 57 -16.12 -16.99 -57.49
C PRO A 57 -17.43 -16.76 -58.32
N ILE A 58 -18.59 -17.13 -57.73
CA ILE A 58 -19.99 -16.88 -58.21
C ILE A 58 -20.88 -16.61 -56.95
N GLN A 59 -21.34 -15.38 -56.65
CA GLN A 59 -22.62 -14.68 -57.01
C GLN A 59 -23.89 -15.03 -56.19
N ASN A 60 -24.65 -13.99 -55.80
CA ASN A 60 -25.99 -14.02 -55.18
C ASN A 60 -27.11 -14.02 -56.23
N PRO A 61 -28.35 -14.40 -55.83
CA PRO A 61 -29.56 -13.67 -56.24
C PRO A 61 -30.54 -13.36 -55.07
N SER A 62 -31.50 -12.46 -55.34
CA SER A 62 -32.71 -12.16 -54.55
C SER A 62 -33.76 -11.60 -55.52
N PRO A 63 -35.09 -11.89 -55.39
CA PRO A 63 -35.96 -10.94 -54.67
C PRO A 63 -37.22 -11.52 -53.97
N ASP A 64 -37.81 -10.68 -53.10
CA ASP A 64 -39.19 -10.54 -52.61
C ASP A 64 -40.29 -11.60 -52.86
N GLN A 65 -40.99 -11.99 -51.77
CA GLN A 65 -42.47 -11.93 -51.70
C GLN A 65 -43.05 -12.07 -50.27
N ASN A 66 -44.28 -11.57 -50.07
CA ASN A 66 -45.06 -11.47 -48.82
C ASN A 66 -46.56 -11.34 -49.22
N PRO A 67 -47.58 -11.54 -48.35
CA PRO A 67 -47.68 -12.32 -47.10
C PRO A 67 -48.92 -13.27 -47.13
N ILE A 68 -49.28 -13.92 -46.00
CA ILE A 68 -50.67 -14.12 -45.52
C ILE A 68 -50.69 -14.68 -44.08
N PRO A 69 -51.65 -14.33 -43.20
CA PRO A 69 -51.59 -14.63 -41.76
C PRO A 69 -52.43 -15.85 -41.34
N ASN A 70 -52.21 -16.34 -40.10
CA ASN A 70 -53.23 -17.05 -39.33
C ASN A 70 -53.03 -16.76 -37.81
N PRO A 71 -54.09 -16.59 -36.99
CA PRO A 71 -53.97 -16.08 -35.62
C PRO A 71 -53.97 -17.18 -34.54
N ASN A 72 -53.80 -16.74 -33.28
CA ASN A 72 -54.09 -17.46 -32.03
C ASN A 72 -53.23 -18.70 -31.70
N SER A 73 -52.18 -18.47 -30.92
CA SER A 73 -51.93 -19.32 -29.73
C SER A 73 -51.51 -18.44 -28.54
N ASN A 74 -52.15 -18.67 -27.40
CA ASN A 74 -52.10 -17.76 -26.25
C ASN A 74 -50.79 -17.86 -25.45
N SER A 75 -50.41 -16.71 -24.87
CA SER A 75 -49.73 -16.56 -23.57
C SER A 75 -48.84 -17.71 -23.07
N ASN A 76 -47.53 -17.57 -23.25
CA ASN A 76 -46.58 -17.88 -22.18
C ASN A 76 -45.60 -16.72 -22.07
N ALA A 77 -45.74 -15.93 -21.02
CA ALA A 77 -44.90 -14.76 -20.78
C ALA A 77 -43.52 -15.20 -20.26
N ASN A 78 -42.55 -15.33 -21.17
CA ASN A 78 -41.15 -15.49 -20.78
C ASN A 78 -40.70 -14.22 -20.04
N PRO A 79 -40.15 -14.32 -18.81
CA PRO A 79 -39.70 -13.15 -18.02
C PRO A 79 -38.38 -12.53 -18.54
N PHE A 80 -37.99 -12.86 -19.78
CA PHE A 80 -36.80 -12.35 -20.45
C PHE A 80 -37.23 -11.51 -21.66
N THR A 81 -37.74 -10.30 -21.39
CA THR A 81 -37.81 -9.24 -22.41
C THR A 81 -36.39 -8.99 -22.92
N ASN A 82 -36.18 -9.18 -24.23
CA ASN A 82 -34.90 -8.89 -24.85
C ASN A 82 -34.55 -7.40 -24.67
N LEU A 83 -33.28 -7.09 -24.40
CA LEU A 83 -32.79 -5.70 -24.27
C LEU A 83 -32.90 -4.86 -25.57
N PHE A 84 -33.41 -5.45 -26.64
CA PHE A 84 -33.70 -4.82 -27.93
C PHE A 84 -35.14 -4.31 -28.05
N GLU A 85 -36.05 -4.72 -27.17
CA GLU A 85 -37.47 -4.31 -27.18
C GLU A 85 -37.77 -3.47 -25.94
N ARG A 86 -37.59 -2.15 -26.06
CA ARG A 86 -38.01 -1.13 -25.10
C ARG A 86 -38.59 0.08 -25.83
N GLU A 87 -39.58 0.72 -25.21
CA GLU A 87 -40.22 1.93 -25.73
C GLU A 87 -39.29 3.17 -25.68
N ASP A 88 -38.29 3.13 -24.79
CA ASP A 88 -37.19 4.09 -24.74
C ASP A 88 -36.27 3.89 -25.96
N ASN A 89 -36.35 4.79 -26.95
CA ASN A 89 -35.54 4.78 -28.19
C ASN A 89 -34.03 5.11 -27.97
N GLN A 90 -33.48 4.74 -26.82
CA GLN A 90 -32.09 4.92 -26.43
C GLN A 90 -31.26 3.71 -26.86
N ARG A 91 -30.00 3.92 -27.21
CA ARG A 91 -29.09 2.80 -27.53
C ARG A 91 -28.80 2.01 -26.25
N PRO A 92 -28.58 0.68 -26.29
CA PRO A 92 -28.32 -0.13 -25.10
C PRO A 92 -27.18 0.38 -24.20
N MET A 93 -26.21 1.12 -24.75
CA MET A 93 -25.12 1.78 -24.03
C MET A 93 -25.55 3.05 -23.26
N GLU A 94 -26.53 3.79 -23.77
CA GLU A 94 -26.95 5.09 -23.22
C GLU A 94 -27.76 4.94 -21.91
N ILE A 95 -28.40 3.78 -21.75
CA ILE A 95 -29.12 3.38 -20.54
C ILE A 95 -28.16 3.34 -19.33
N PHE A 96 -27.08 2.54 -19.42
CA PHE A 96 -26.11 2.34 -18.33
C PHE A 96 -25.29 3.58 -17.94
N ASN A 97 -25.32 4.65 -18.73
CA ASN A 97 -24.55 5.88 -18.51
C ASN A 97 -25.27 6.92 -17.63
N GLN A 98 -26.50 6.61 -17.19
CA GLN A 98 -27.40 7.51 -16.47
C GLN A 98 -27.18 7.53 -14.94
N VAL A 99 -27.84 8.47 -14.27
CA VAL A 99 -27.78 8.62 -12.80
C VAL A 99 -28.92 7.82 -12.16
N TYR A 100 -28.75 6.50 -12.14
CA TYR A 100 -29.66 5.57 -11.44
C TYR A 100 -29.82 5.90 -9.96
N GLU A 101 -30.97 5.51 -9.39
CA GLU A 101 -31.21 5.66 -7.96
C GLU A 101 -30.25 4.81 -7.11
N HIS A 102 -30.04 3.54 -7.46
CA HIS A 102 -29.10 2.66 -6.76
C HIS A 102 -28.06 2.05 -7.70
N ARG A 103 -26.82 1.88 -7.20
CA ARG A 103 -25.75 1.10 -7.84
C ARG A 103 -25.06 0.20 -6.82
N LEU A 104 -24.97 -1.09 -7.09
CA LEU A 104 -24.09 -2.02 -6.37
C LEU A 104 -22.93 -2.42 -7.29
N MET A 105 -21.71 -2.12 -6.89
CA MET A 105 -20.49 -2.37 -7.67
C MET A 105 -19.59 -3.36 -6.93
N ILE A 106 -19.11 -4.38 -7.62
CA ILE A 106 -18.16 -5.38 -7.11
C ILE A 106 -16.92 -5.35 -8.00
N ARG A 107 -15.74 -5.27 -7.39
CA ARG A 107 -14.46 -5.19 -8.09
C ARG A 107 -13.43 -6.09 -7.45
N THR A 108 -12.53 -6.62 -8.27
CA THR A 108 -11.34 -7.35 -7.84
C THR A 108 -10.17 -6.94 -8.73
N GLY A 109 -8.95 -6.96 -8.21
CA GLY A 109 -7.80 -6.50 -8.98
C GLY A 109 -6.47 -6.84 -8.34
N TRP A 110 -5.42 -6.47 -9.07
CA TRP A 110 -4.04 -6.66 -8.68
C TRP A 110 -3.25 -5.37 -8.92
N GLY A 111 -2.06 -5.29 -8.33
CA GLY A 111 -1.17 -4.17 -8.50
C GLY A 111 0.26 -4.46 -8.07
N ILE A 112 1.11 -3.46 -8.27
CA ILE A 112 2.53 -3.49 -7.92
C ILE A 112 2.89 -2.21 -7.17
N GLY A 113 3.85 -2.29 -6.25
CA GLY A 113 4.18 -1.15 -5.40
C GLY A 113 5.58 -1.16 -4.83
N LYS A 114 5.84 -0.17 -3.99
CA LYS A 114 7.05 -0.03 -3.18
C LYS A 114 6.67 0.27 -1.73
N LEU A 115 7.46 -0.30 -0.83
CA LEU A 115 7.34 -0.21 0.61
C LEU A 115 8.66 0.31 1.20
N SER A 116 8.64 1.40 1.96
CA SER A 116 9.77 1.79 2.82
C SER A 116 9.55 1.22 4.22
N PRO A 117 10.15 0.08 4.62
CA PRO A 117 9.61 -0.72 5.72
C PRO A 117 9.86 -0.09 7.09
N ALA A 118 8.78 0.19 7.85
CA ALA A 118 8.85 0.82 9.17
C ALA A 118 9.83 0.10 10.12
N ILE A 119 9.75 -1.24 10.19
CA ILE A 119 10.58 -2.05 11.09
C ILE A 119 12.09 -2.02 10.76
N LEU A 120 12.47 -1.67 9.53
CA LEU A 120 13.86 -1.40 9.20
C LEU A 120 14.23 0.06 9.50
N ASN A 121 13.37 1.01 9.09
CA ASN A 121 13.60 2.43 9.29
C ASN A 121 13.70 2.83 10.79
N GLU A 122 13.06 2.08 11.69
CA GLU A 122 13.20 2.25 13.15
C GLU A 122 14.47 1.58 13.72
N THR A 123 14.82 0.41 13.20
CA THR A 123 15.87 -0.43 13.79
C THR A 123 17.24 0.23 13.69
N GLY A 124 17.54 0.94 12.59
CA GLY A 124 18.86 1.58 12.39
C GLY A 124 19.18 2.59 13.50
N PRO A 125 18.36 3.66 13.67
CA PRO A 125 18.57 4.66 14.72
C PRO A 125 18.41 4.10 16.14
N ALA A 126 17.41 3.25 16.39
CA ALA A 126 17.13 2.76 17.74
C ALA A 126 18.24 1.85 18.27
N TRP A 127 18.76 0.94 17.44
CA TRP A 127 19.84 0.03 17.83
C TRP A 127 21.16 0.78 18.08
N PHE A 128 21.44 1.85 17.32
CA PHE A 128 22.57 2.74 17.59
C PHE A 128 22.44 3.40 18.97
N GLN A 129 21.31 4.03 19.26
CA GLN A 129 21.05 4.69 20.55
C GLN A 129 21.08 3.68 21.72
N ASN A 130 20.44 2.53 21.58
CA ASN A 130 20.49 1.45 22.58
C ASN A 130 21.93 0.94 22.79
N SER A 131 22.76 0.85 21.74
CA SER A 131 24.17 0.48 21.87
C SER A 131 25.04 1.56 22.55
N LEU A 132 24.73 2.85 22.36
CA LEU A 132 25.37 3.95 23.09
C LEU A 132 25.03 3.92 24.58
N PHE A 133 23.75 3.77 24.93
CA PHE A 133 23.33 3.65 26.33
C PHE A 133 23.95 2.41 27.00
N ARG A 134 24.00 1.27 26.29
CA ARG A 134 24.64 0.06 26.79
C ARG A 134 26.13 0.26 27.10
N GLN A 135 26.88 1.08 26.35
CA GLN A 135 28.28 1.36 26.69
C GLN A 135 28.47 2.14 28.01
N MET A 136 27.42 2.77 28.55
CA MET A 136 27.47 3.41 29.88
C MET A 136 27.33 2.39 31.03
N THR A 137 26.67 1.25 30.79
CA THR A 137 26.42 0.19 31.79
C THR A 137 27.33 -1.04 31.61
N GLU A 138 27.76 -1.31 30.38
CA GLU A 138 28.61 -2.43 29.96
C GLU A 138 29.81 -1.90 29.15
N PRO A 139 30.85 -1.32 29.80
CA PRO A 139 32.02 -0.81 29.11
C PRO A 139 32.72 -1.89 28.29
N GLY A 140 32.90 -1.64 26.99
CA GLY A 140 33.50 -2.57 26.03
C GLY A 140 32.51 -3.27 25.09
N ALA A 141 31.21 -3.24 25.38
CA ALA A 141 30.18 -3.80 24.51
C ALA A 141 30.20 -3.16 23.09
N PRO A 142 29.95 -3.94 22.02
CA PRO A 142 30.05 -3.44 20.65
C PRO A 142 29.00 -2.37 20.34
N LEU A 143 29.45 -1.30 19.71
CA LEU A 143 28.61 -0.20 19.23
C LEU A 143 28.00 -0.59 17.88
N SER A 144 26.77 -0.17 17.60
CA SER A 144 26.06 -0.52 16.37
C SER A 144 25.84 0.72 15.51
N ILE A 145 26.88 1.16 14.77
CA ILE A 145 26.79 2.36 13.91
C ILE A 145 26.15 1.98 12.56
N PRO A 146 24.93 2.45 12.22
CA PRO A 146 24.31 2.18 10.93
C PRO A 146 25.04 2.95 9.82
N TYR A 147 25.62 2.24 8.86
CA TYR A 147 26.38 2.86 7.75
C TYR A 147 25.63 2.84 6.41
N LYS A 148 24.48 2.16 6.36
CA LYS A 148 23.69 1.97 5.14
C LYS A 148 22.20 1.94 5.50
N PRO A 149 21.35 2.77 4.85
CA PRO A 149 19.90 2.70 5.03
C PRO A 149 19.32 1.42 4.42
N ALA A 150 18.17 0.99 4.90
CA ALA A 150 17.38 -0.04 4.25
C ALA A 150 16.98 0.38 2.82
N LYS A 151 16.90 -0.60 1.91
CA LYS A 151 16.24 -0.40 0.61
C LYS A 151 14.72 -0.51 0.77
N ASP A 152 13.99 0.20 -0.09
CA ASP A 152 12.57 -0.05 -0.28
C ASP A 152 12.36 -1.46 -0.87
N LEU A 153 11.32 -2.16 -0.39
CA LEU A 153 10.91 -3.49 -0.83
C LEU A 153 9.86 -3.37 -1.94
N GLY A 154 9.93 -4.24 -2.95
CA GLY A 154 8.88 -4.37 -3.96
C GLY A 154 7.63 -5.08 -3.40
N LEU A 155 6.46 -4.56 -3.71
CA LEU A 155 5.16 -5.15 -3.34
C LEU A 155 4.44 -5.69 -4.58
N ASN A 156 3.78 -6.84 -4.42
CA ASN A 156 2.67 -7.29 -5.25
C ASN A 156 1.40 -7.23 -4.39
N SER A 157 0.33 -6.63 -4.91
CA SER A 157 -0.86 -6.34 -4.10
C SER A 157 -2.13 -6.86 -4.77
N GLN A 158 -3.10 -7.26 -3.95
CA GLN A 158 -4.43 -7.73 -4.34
C GLN A 158 -5.48 -6.82 -3.73
N PHE A 159 -6.53 -6.49 -4.49
CA PHE A 159 -7.52 -5.50 -4.11
C PHE A 159 -8.93 -6.06 -4.30
N PHE A 160 -9.77 -5.94 -3.27
CA PHE A 160 -11.19 -6.33 -3.32
C PHE A 160 -12.06 -5.16 -2.88
N ASP A 161 -13.19 -4.92 -3.54
CA ASP A 161 -14.07 -3.78 -3.27
C ASP A 161 -15.54 -4.09 -3.57
N ILE A 162 -16.41 -3.92 -2.56
CA ILE A 162 -17.86 -3.86 -2.71
C ILE A 162 -18.32 -2.44 -2.36
N ARG A 163 -18.95 -1.78 -3.34
CA ARG A 163 -19.34 -0.36 -3.24
C ARG A 163 -20.82 -0.19 -3.60
N TYR A 164 -21.61 0.24 -2.63
CA TYR A 164 -22.99 0.66 -2.82
C TYR A 164 -23.07 2.19 -2.98
N GLY A 165 -23.86 2.66 -3.94
CA GLY A 165 -24.07 4.09 -4.19
C GLY A 165 -25.54 4.44 -4.37
N TYR A 166 -25.94 5.63 -3.89
CA TYR A 166 -27.29 6.16 -4.00
C TYR A 166 -27.30 7.53 -4.69
N LYS A 167 -28.04 7.64 -5.80
CA LYS A 167 -28.17 8.82 -6.68
C LYS A 167 -26.83 9.48 -7.06
N ASN A 168 -25.78 8.65 -7.18
CA ASN A 168 -24.33 8.96 -7.27
C ASN A 168 -23.78 9.98 -6.21
N LYS A 169 -24.58 10.32 -5.19
CA LYS A 169 -24.24 11.31 -4.15
C LYS A 169 -23.75 10.68 -2.87
N TYR A 170 -24.35 9.57 -2.44
CA TYR A 170 -23.91 8.83 -1.27
C TYR A 170 -23.20 7.56 -1.73
N GLU A 171 -22.15 7.19 -1.02
CA GLU A 171 -21.31 6.03 -1.35
C GLU A 171 -20.85 5.32 -0.07
N ILE A 172 -21.20 4.04 0.05
CA ILE A 172 -20.75 3.13 1.10
C ILE A 172 -19.82 2.12 0.43
N GLN A 173 -18.61 1.98 0.95
CA GLN A 173 -17.57 1.15 0.36
C GLN A 173 -16.96 0.23 1.42
N PHE A 174 -16.98 -1.08 1.19
CA PHE A 174 -16.15 -2.05 1.90
C PHE A 174 -15.04 -2.52 0.96
N ALA A 175 -13.78 -2.25 1.30
CA ALA A 175 -12.63 -2.69 0.53
C ALA A 175 -11.59 -3.38 1.42
N GLU A 176 -10.88 -4.35 0.84
CA GLU A 176 -9.78 -5.05 1.47
C GLU A 176 -8.59 -5.07 0.50
N ASP A 177 -7.51 -4.38 0.88
CA ASP A 177 -6.29 -4.25 0.10
C ASP A 177 -5.19 -5.07 0.80
N THR A 178 -4.60 -6.04 0.12
CA THR A 178 -3.57 -6.96 0.67
C THR A 178 -2.26 -6.78 -0.09
N SER A 179 -1.22 -6.31 0.60
CA SER A 179 0.10 -5.95 0.07
C SER A 179 1.14 -6.98 0.51
N LEU A 180 1.72 -7.73 -0.44
CA LEU A 180 2.72 -8.78 -0.17
C LEU A 180 4.09 -8.37 -0.70
N GLY A 181 5.09 -8.36 0.18
CA GLY A 181 6.49 -8.16 -0.16
C GLY A 181 7.33 -9.38 0.20
N VAL A 182 8.04 -9.96 -0.75
CA VAL A 182 8.96 -11.09 -0.52
C VAL A 182 10.38 -10.63 -0.80
N TYR A 183 11.28 -10.89 0.15
CA TYR A 183 12.68 -10.54 0.01
C TYR A 183 13.42 -11.53 -0.90
N SER A 184 14.28 -11.00 -1.79
CA SER A 184 15.22 -11.77 -2.60
C SER A 184 16.63 -11.18 -2.48
N ARG A 185 17.65 -12.02 -2.65
CA ARG A 185 19.09 -11.67 -2.50
C ARG A 185 19.49 -10.37 -3.23
N ASP A 186 18.82 -10.06 -4.34
CA ASP A 186 19.18 -8.96 -5.22
C ASP A 186 18.55 -7.61 -4.77
N LEU A 187 17.59 -7.64 -3.83
CA LEU A 187 16.91 -6.48 -3.23
C LEU A 187 17.06 -6.43 -1.68
N PRO A 188 18.30 -6.31 -1.12
CA PRO A 188 18.58 -6.32 0.33
C PRO A 188 17.79 -5.30 1.15
N ALA A 189 16.68 -5.78 1.73
CA ALA A 189 15.86 -5.11 2.72
C ALA A 189 16.42 -5.39 4.13
N SER A 190 17.62 -4.87 4.40
CA SER A 190 18.29 -5.05 5.68
C SER A 190 19.08 -3.83 6.15
N ASN A 191 19.19 -3.69 7.47
CA ASN A 191 20.06 -2.71 8.10
C ASN A 191 21.45 -3.29 8.30
N ASN A 192 22.47 -2.49 8.02
CA ASN A 192 23.86 -2.93 8.09
C ASN A 192 24.64 -1.95 8.99
N PHE A 193 25.41 -2.53 9.90
CA PHE A 193 26.09 -1.85 11.00
C PHE A 193 27.59 -2.09 10.96
N ILE A 194 28.35 -1.13 11.50
CA ILE A 194 29.76 -1.27 11.83
C ILE A 194 29.91 -1.14 13.34
N SER A 195 30.62 -2.08 13.96
CA SER A 195 31.22 -1.88 15.28
C SER A 195 32.66 -1.39 15.10
N PRO A 196 33.06 -0.27 15.72
CA PRO A 196 34.47 0.05 15.88
C PRO A 196 35.14 -0.97 16.81
N ARG A 197 36.47 -1.00 16.78
CA ARG A 197 37.30 -1.79 17.70
C ARG A 197 37.12 -1.29 19.13
N THR A 198 36.72 -2.16 20.06
CA THR A 198 36.70 -1.90 21.51
C THR A 198 37.84 -2.69 22.16
N ASP A 199 38.10 -2.55 23.47
CA ASP A 199 39.23 -3.26 24.10
C ASP A 199 39.08 -4.77 24.16
N SER A 200 37.84 -5.26 24.23
CA SER A 200 37.53 -6.69 24.15
C SER A 200 37.37 -7.21 22.71
N TYR A 201 36.97 -6.37 21.74
CA TYR A 201 36.56 -6.80 20.39
C TYR A 201 37.30 -6.12 19.24
N TRP A 202 37.50 -6.86 18.15
CA TRP A 202 37.90 -6.28 16.87
C TRP A 202 36.79 -5.42 16.26
N ALA A 203 37.14 -4.57 15.29
CA ALA A 203 36.15 -3.90 14.47
C ALA A 203 35.44 -4.93 13.57
N SER A 204 34.13 -4.78 13.38
CA SER A 204 33.33 -5.66 12.54
C SER A 204 32.31 -4.90 11.71
N SER A 205 31.88 -5.49 10.60
CA SER A 205 30.62 -5.14 9.94
C SER A 205 29.65 -6.31 10.06
N PHE A 206 28.37 -6.03 10.27
CA PHE A 206 27.33 -7.04 10.37
C PHE A 206 26.00 -6.53 9.83
N GLU A 207 25.19 -7.45 9.30
CA GLU A 207 23.78 -7.20 9.07
C GLU A 207 23.03 -7.34 10.41
N GLY A 208 22.14 -6.41 10.71
CA GLY A 208 21.25 -6.47 11.88
C GLY A 208 19.92 -7.12 11.50
N ASN A 209 18.85 -6.33 11.44
CA ASN A 209 17.56 -6.86 10.99
C ASN A 209 17.52 -6.94 9.47
N ARG A 210 17.10 -8.10 8.96
CA ARG A 210 16.71 -8.34 7.57
C ARG A 210 15.25 -8.73 7.53
N LEU A 211 14.46 -8.03 6.73
CA LEU A 211 13.07 -8.37 6.46
C LEU A 211 13.03 -9.51 5.44
N LEU A 212 12.44 -10.65 5.79
CA LEU A 212 12.30 -11.84 4.92
C LEU A 212 10.96 -11.83 4.17
N ARG A 213 9.88 -11.44 4.86
CA ARG A 213 8.53 -11.29 4.28
C ARG A 213 7.80 -10.13 4.94
N PHE A 214 7.06 -9.39 4.13
CA PHE A 214 6.07 -8.38 4.52
C PHE A 214 4.68 -8.84 4.05
N GLU A 215 3.69 -8.72 4.91
CA GLU A 215 2.27 -8.92 4.61
C GLU A 215 1.47 -7.84 5.32
N GLY A 216 0.96 -6.87 4.55
CA GLY A 216 0.05 -5.84 5.03
C GLY A 216 -1.37 -6.13 4.55
N VAL A 217 -2.36 -6.08 5.43
CA VAL A 217 -3.79 -6.17 5.07
C VAL A 217 -4.50 -4.93 5.59
N SER A 218 -5.22 -4.26 4.69
CA SER A 218 -5.81 -2.94 4.87
C SER A 218 -7.33 -3.01 4.61
N GLN A 219 -8.12 -3.08 5.69
CA GLN A 219 -9.58 -3.17 5.62
C GLN A 219 -10.22 -1.79 5.81
N HIS A 220 -11.05 -1.40 4.85
CA HIS A 220 -11.66 -0.08 4.73
C HIS A 220 -13.18 -0.19 4.70
N LEU A 221 -13.86 0.39 5.70
CA LEU A 221 -15.30 0.65 5.63
C LEU A 221 -15.52 2.17 5.52
N ARG A 222 -15.77 2.66 4.30
CA ARG A 222 -15.86 4.09 3.98
C ARG A 222 -17.31 4.51 3.76
N PHE A 223 -17.69 5.65 4.34
CA PHE A 223 -18.94 6.36 4.07
C PHE A 223 -18.58 7.72 3.46
N SER A 224 -19.14 8.05 2.30
CA SER A 224 -18.88 9.31 1.61
C SER A 224 -20.17 9.98 1.14
N TYR A 225 -20.17 11.31 1.13
CA TYR A 225 -21.19 12.12 0.47
C TYR A 225 -20.50 13.12 -0.46
N THR A 226 -20.88 13.15 -1.74
CA THR A 226 -20.33 14.07 -2.75
C THR A 226 -21.45 14.95 -3.31
N HIS A 227 -21.31 16.26 -3.11
CA HIS A 227 -22.23 17.27 -3.63
C HIS A 227 -21.71 17.81 -4.98
N PRO A 228 -22.55 17.99 -6.02
CA PRO A 228 -22.14 18.60 -7.27
C PRO A 228 -21.82 20.08 -7.06
N ILE A 229 -20.57 20.47 -7.34
CA ILE A 229 -20.14 21.88 -7.40
C ILE A 229 -20.33 22.42 -8.82
N THR A 230 -20.13 21.58 -9.83
CA THR A 230 -20.42 21.89 -11.24
C THR A 230 -21.09 20.69 -11.91
N LYS A 231 -21.41 20.79 -13.21
CA LYS A 231 -21.94 19.66 -14.00
C LYS A 231 -20.96 18.47 -14.10
N ILE A 232 -19.66 18.69 -13.87
CA ILE A 232 -18.61 17.67 -13.99
C ILE A 232 -17.92 17.34 -12.66
N LEU A 233 -17.88 18.27 -11.70
CA LEU A 233 -17.16 18.12 -10.43
C LEU A 233 -18.12 17.94 -9.25
N MET A 234 -17.99 16.82 -8.55
CA MET A 234 -18.65 16.55 -7.26
C MET A 234 -17.59 16.42 -6.16
N VAL A 235 -17.81 17.02 -5.00
CA VAL A 235 -16.89 16.95 -3.84
C VAL A 235 -17.69 16.87 -2.54
N GLY A 236 -17.16 16.18 -1.54
CA GLY A 236 -17.66 16.28 -0.17
C GLY A 236 -16.89 15.42 0.83
N PRO A 237 -17.40 15.28 2.07
CA PRO A 237 -16.71 14.57 3.13
C PRO A 237 -16.74 13.05 2.93
N SER A 238 -15.70 12.39 3.42
CA SER A 238 -15.66 10.94 3.63
C SER A 238 -15.18 10.60 5.04
N VAL A 239 -15.65 9.48 5.58
CA VAL A 239 -15.18 8.89 6.84
C VAL A 239 -14.88 7.42 6.59
N ASN A 240 -13.63 7.01 6.81
CA ASN A 240 -13.16 5.64 6.66
C ASN A 240 -12.90 5.02 8.04
N PHE A 241 -13.60 3.94 8.38
CA PHE A 241 -13.24 3.07 9.50
C PHE A 241 -12.18 2.08 9.02
N HIS A 242 -10.93 2.33 9.42
CA HIS A 242 -9.76 1.58 8.95
C HIS A 242 -9.35 0.54 9.98
N ARG A 243 -9.08 -0.68 9.53
CA ARG A 243 -8.27 -1.66 10.25
C ARG A 243 -7.05 -1.99 9.41
N TYR A 244 -5.91 -2.18 10.05
CA TYR A 244 -4.68 -2.52 9.39
C TYR A 244 -3.91 -3.53 10.23
N THR A 245 -3.51 -4.63 9.61
CA THR A 245 -2.61 -5.62 10.19
C THR A 245 -1.35 -5.71 9.32
N GLU A 246 -0.19 -5.71 9.96
CA GLU A 246 1.12 -5.82 9.32
C GLU A 246 1.87 -6.99 9.97
N ARG A 247 2.37 -7.90 9.16
CA ARG A 247 3.17 -9.06 9.55
C ARG A 247 4.51 -8.99 8.86
N ASN A 248 5.56 -8.89 9.65
CA ASN A 248 6.93 -8.87 9.18
C ASN A 248 7.65 -10.10 9.73
N ASN A 249 8.07 -11.02 8.87
CA ASN A 249 9.01 -12.07 9.24
C ASN A 249 10.44 -11.53 9.06
N ILE A 250 11.26 -11.59 10.10
CA ILE A 250 12.54 -10.90 10.22
C ILE A 250 13.59 -11.86 10.77
N SER A 251 14.76 -11.94 10.13
CA SER A 251 15.94 -12.57 10.74
C SER A 251 16.82 -11.54 11.44
N TYR A 252 17.33 -11.89 12.61
CA TYR A 252 18.34 -11.12 13.34
C TYR A 252 19.75 -11.60 12.98
N GLY A 253 20.58 -10.69 12.50
CA GLY A 253 22.03 -10.87 12.37
C GLY A 253 22.79 -10.18 13.50
N SER A 254 23.94 -10.75 13.84
CA SER A 254 24.93 -10.20 14.76
C SER A 254 26.28 -10.89 14.50
N TYR A 255 27.38 -10.16 14.66
CA TYR A 255 28.74 -10.71 14.61
C TYR A 255 29.67 -9.93 15.52
N SER A 256 30.37 -10.64 16.40
CA SER A 256 31.51 -10.13 17.18
C SER A 256 32.67 -11.11 17.10
N THR A 257 33.90 -10.60 17.25
CA THR A 257 35.09 -11.44 17.44
C THR A 257 36.03 -10.79 18.43
N SER A 258 36.36 -11.49 19.51
CA SER A 258 37.18 -10.95 20.60
C SER A 258 38.67 -10.91 20.23
N ARG A 259 39.42 -10.04 20.90
CA ARG A 259 40.86 -9.91 20.68
C ARG A 259 41.68 -11.04 21.33
N PRO A 260 42.93 -11.28 20.90
CA PRO A 260 43.88 -12.13 21.64
C PRO A 260 44.14 -11.65 23.07
N GLU A 261 43.96 -10.34 23.34
CA GLU A 261 44.15 -9.74 24.66
C GLU A 261 42.90 -9.77 25.56
N ALA A 262 41.77 -10.33 25.09
CA ALA A 262 40.51 -10.36 25.83
C ALA A 262 40.42 -11.54 26.81
N THR A 263 39.61 -11.40 27.87
CA THR A 263 39.38 -12.42 28.92
C THR A 263 39.00 -13.80 28.38
N VAL A 264 38.29 -13.84 27.24
CA VAL A 264 38.11 -15.03 26.42
C VAL A 264 38.67 -14.69 25.03
N PRO A 265 39.88 -15.13 24.67
CA PRO A 265 40.55 -14.67 23.46
C PRO A 265 40.03 -15.36 22.20
N ASN A 266 40.02 -14.63 21.07
CA ASN A 266 39.63 -15.09 19.74
C ASN A 266 38.24 -15.78 19.64
N LYS A 267 37.33 -15.47 20.58
CA LYS A 267 35.95 -15.97 20.56
C LYS A 267 35.19 -15.29 19.42
N VAL A 268 34.69 -16.07 18.47
CA VAL A 268 33.80 -15.60 17.40
C VAL A 268 32.36 -15.89 17.80
N THR A 269 31.51 -14.88 17.84
CA THR A 269 30.08 -15.02 18.17
C THR A 269 29.24 -14.52 17.00
N TRP A 270 28.38 -15.36 16.44
CA TRP A 270 27.56 -14.99 15.27
C TRP A 270 26.17 -15.62 15.27
N SER A 271 25.21 -14.93 14.67
CA SER A 271 23.84 -15.43 14.47
C SER A 271 23.79 -16.39 13.27
N ILE A 272 23.49 -17.67 13.53
CA ILE A 272 23.52 -18.72 12.48
C ILE A 272 22.17 -18.95 11.81
N GLY A 273 21.08 -18.51 12.45
CA GLY A 273 19.73 -18.70 11.97
C GLY A 273 18.66 -18.38 13.02
N GLY A 274 17.41 -18.58 12.62
CA GLY A 274 16.23 -18.20 13.39
C GLY A 274 15.58 -16.92 12.87
N ASP A 275 14.28 -16.82 13.09
CA ASP A 275 13.40 -15.74 12.66
C ASP A 275 12.51 -15.25 13.81
N ALA A 276 11.96 -14.05 13.63
CA ALA A 276 10.92 -13.49 14.47
C ALA A 276 9.81 -12.88 13.63
N ASN A 277 8.58 -13.07 14.10
CA ASN A 277 7.39 -12.53 13.49
C ASN A 277 6.96 -11.31 14.29
N ALA A 278 7.08 -10.13 13.68
CA ALA A 278 6.55 -8.88 14.20
C ALA A 278 5.15 -8.66 13.63
N GLU A 279 4.14 -8.86 14.46
CA GLU A 279 2.74 -8.57 14.16
C GLU A 279 2.32 -7.21 14.72
N TYR A 280 1.60 -6.43 13.91
CA TYR A 280 0.97 -5.18 14.28
C TYR A 280 -0.53 -5.30 14.02
N SER A 281 -1.36 -4.83 14.96
CA SER A 281 -2.82 -4.79 14.79
C SER A 281 -3.35 -3.42 15.22
N MET A 282 -3.80 -2.63 14.24
CA MET A 282 -4.17 -1.23 14.39
C MET A 282 -5.56 -0.93 13.84
N LYS A 283 -6.25 0.03 14.46
CA LYS A 283 -7.54 0.55 13.97
C LYS A 283 -7.66 2.06 14.17
N GLY A 284 -8.39 2.70 13.27
CA GLY A 284 -8.54 4.16 13.24
C GLY A 284 -9.86 4.60 12.62
N ILE A 285 -10.18 5.89 12.80
CA ILE A 285 -11.23 6.58 12.06
C ILE A 285 -10.54 7.69 11.27
N LEU A 286 -10.66 7.61 9.95
CA LEU A 286 -9.90 8.40 9.00
C LEU A 286 -10.87 9.39 8.31
N PRO A 287 -10.99 10.63 8.81
CA PRO A 287 -11.78 11.66 8.16
C PRO A 287 -11.05 12.13 6.90
N GLY A 288 -11.81 12.42 5.84
CA GLY A 288 -11.25 12.76 4.54
C GLY A 288 -12.18 13.57 3.65
N VAL A 289 -11.70 13.83 2.44
CA VAL A 289 -12.43 14.46 1.36
C VAL A 289 -12.43 13.51 0.16
N TYR A 290 -13.59 13.36 -0.47
CA TYR A 290 -13.77 12.57 -1.68
C TYR A 290 -14.28 13.46 -2.81
N ALA A 291 -13.71 13.31 -4.00
CA ALA A 291 -14.02 14.06 -5.20
C ALA A 291 -14.20 13.12 -6.41
N LYS A 292 -15.15 13.47 -7.28
CA LYS A 292 -15.43 12.84 -8.57
C LYS A 292 -15.42 13.91 -9.67
N LEU A 293 -14.77 13.61 -10.79
CA LEU A 293 -14.69 14.45 -11.98
C LEU A 293 -15.16 13.63 -13.20
N LYS A 294 -16.42 13.80 -13.60
CA LYS A 294 -16.99 13.13 -14.78
C LYS A 294 -16.54 13.88 -16.04
N LEU A 295 -15.58 13.31 -16.78
CA LEU A 295 -15.00 13.92 -17.99
C LEU A 295 -15.80 13.55 -19.25
N LYS A 296 -16.33 12.32 -19.28
CA LYS A 296 -17.30 11.81 -20.26
C LYS A 296 -18.25 10.87 -19.53
N ASP A 297 -19.35 10.48 -20.17
CA ASP A 297 -20.31 9.59 -19.52
C ASP A 297 -19.71 8.24 -19.12
N TRP A 298 -18.79 7.73 -19.94
CA TRP A 298 -17.98 6.53 -19.72
C TRP A 298 -16.66 6.77 -18.96
N TRP A 299 -16.31 8.00 -18.56
CA TRP A 299 -15.01 8.32 -17.95
C TRP A 299 -15.11 9.27 -16.75
N GLU A 300 -14.76 8.76 -15.57
CA GLU A 300 -14.77 9.48 -14.28
C GLU A 300 -13.39 9.38 -13.61
N ILE A 301 -12.80 10.50 -13.19
CA ILE A 301 -11.63 10.50 -12.31
C ILE A 301 -12.10 10.69 -10.87
N ARG A 302 -11.56 9.90 -9.95
CA ARG A 302 -11.88 9.88 -8.52
C ARG A 302 -10.61 10.21 -7.73
N GLY A 303 -10.74 11.09 -6.74
CA GLY A 303 -9.67 11.42 -5.80
C GLY A 303 -10.18 11.38 -4.38
N ARG A 304 -9.51 10.63 -3.50
CA ARG A 304 -9.82 10.58 -2.06
C ARG A 304 -8.55 10.87 -1.26
N LEU A 305 -8.64 11.81 -0.33
CA LEU A 305 -7.59 12.14 0.63
C LEU A 305 -8.13 11.92 2.05
N GLU A 306 -7.52 11.01 2.80
CA GLU A 306 -7.92 10.62 4.14
C GLU A 306 -6.79 10.94 5.14
N LEU A 307 -7.13 11.54 6.28
CA LEU A 307 -6.18 11.79 7.36
C LEU A 307 -6.03 10.53 8.20
N LEU A 308 -4.82 9.97 8.23
CA LEU A 308 -4.51 8.74 8.95
C LEU A 308 -4.20 9.04 10.42
N ASP A 309 -4.97 8.44 11.33
CA ASP A 309 -4.65 8.31 12.76
C ASP A 309 -5.21 6.96 13.24
N ARG A 310 -4.35 5.95 13.26
CA ARG A 310 -4.68 4.58 13.68
C ARG A 310 -3.79 4.17 14.84
N LYS A 311 -4.37 3.45 15.81
CA LYS A 311 -3.67 3.00 17.02
C LYS A 311 -3.98 1.55 17.32
N GLY A 312 -3.09 0.90 18.05
CA GLY A 312 -3.29 -0.48 18.49
C GLY A 312 -2.03 -1.04 19.13
N ASN A 313 -1.84 -2.34 18.96
CA ASN A 313 -0.76 -3.08 19.60
C ASN A 313 0.22 -3.60 18.55
N PHE A 314 1.45 -3.87 18.99
CA PHE A 314 2.42 -4.66 18.25
C PHE A 314 3.05 -5.70 19.17
N SER A 315 3.53 -6.79 18.58
CA SER A 315 4.26 -7.86 19.27
C SER A 315 5.27 -8.48 18.31
N VAL A 316 6.51 -8.67 18.78
CA VAL A 316 7.58 -9.36 18.07
C VAL A 316 7.97 -10.57 18.90
N LEU A 317 7.81 -11.76 18.34
CA LEU A 317 8.23 -13.01 18.98
C LEU A 317 8.96 -13.89 17.98
N GLY A 318 10.03 -14.53 18.42
CA GLY A 318 10.81 -15.42 17.58
C GLY A 318 11.85 -16.23 18.33
N SER A 319 12.75 -16.82 17.56
CA SER A 319 13.93 -17.53 18.06
C SER A 319 15.14 -17.15 17.23
N GLN A 320 16.31 -17.16 17.86
CA GLN A 320 17.58 -16.92 17.22
C GLN A 320 18.59 -17.93 17.79
N ILE A 321 19.45 -18.47 16.96
CA ILE A 321 20.52 -19.39 17.36
C ILE A 321 21.84 -18.64 17.17
N ILE A 322 22.56 -18.44 18.28
CA ILE A 322 23.89 -17.87 18.29
C ILE A 322 24.90 -19.01 18.41
N GLN A 323 25.89 -19.05 17.52
CA GLN A 323 27.06 -19.90 17.67
C GLN A 323 28.22 -19.11 18.26
N GLU A 324 28.86 -19.71 19.25
CA GLU A 324 30.06 -19.22 19.91
C GLU A 324 31.19 -20.20 19.57
N VAL A 325 32.23 -19.75 18.87
CA VAL A 325 33.40 -20.56 18.51
C VAL A 325 34.60 -20.05 19.29
N TYR A 326 35.35 -20.94 19.93
CA TYR A 326 36.46 -20.63 20.82
C TYR A 326 37.82 -20.94 20.19
N ASN A 327 38.90 -20.39 20.76
CA ASN A 327 40.27 -20.51 20.25
C ASN A 327 40.84 -21.95 20.25
N ASP A 328 40.20 -22.87 20.97
CA ASP A 328 40.53 -24.31 21.00
C ASP A 328 39.80 -25.12 19.90
N GLY A 329 38.98 -24.47 19.08
CA GLY A 329 38.17 -25.10 18.04
C GLY A 329 36.86 -25.70 18.54
N THR A 330 36.54 -25.59 19.83
CA THR A 330 35.20 -25.94 20.33
C THR A 330 34.16 -24.93 19.88
N SER A 331 32.90 -25.34 19.77
CA SER A 331 31.78 -24.43 19.54
C SER A 331 30.56 -24.76 20.38
N ASN A 332 29.94 -23.73 20.94
CA ASN A 332 28.68 -23.80 21.66
C ASN A 332 27.53 -23.24 20.79
N LEU A 333 26.31 -23.70 21.03
CA LEU A 333 25.08 -23.21 20.39
C LEU A 333 24.10 -22.76 21.48
N THR A 334 23.85 -21.45 21.54
CA THR A 334 22.93 -20.87 22.52
C THR A 334 21.69 -20.32 21.84
N GLY A 335 20.52 -20.80 22.27
CA GLY A 335 19.23 -20.25 21.89
C GLY A 335 18.94 -18.93 22.61
N VAL A 336 18.42 -17.96 21.86
CA VAL A 336 17.92 -16.68 22.38
C VAL A 336 16.52 -16.41 21.82
N VAL A 337 15.63 -15.89 22.67
CA VAL A 337 14.24 -15.58 22.38
C VAL A 337 14.05 -14.06 22.40
N PRO A 338 14.05 -13.39 21.23
CA PRO A 338 13.60 -12.01 21.13
C PRO A 338 12.09 -11.92 21.41
N ALA A 339 11.70 -11.20 22.47
CA ALA A 339 10.32 -10.99 22.86
C ALA A 339 10.06 -9.51 23.14
N TYR A 340 9.36 -8.83 22.22
CA TYR A 340 9.04 -7.40 22.29
C TYR A 340 7.55 -7.15 22.06
N GLY A 341 7.04 -6.01 22.52
CA GLY A 341 5.67 -5.61 22.26
C GLY A 341 5.24 -4.33 22.96
N GLY A 342 4.00 -3.92 22.72
CA GLY A 342 3.43 -2.73 23.33
C GLY A 342 2.40 -2.05 22.44
N LYS A 343 2.44 -0.71 22.42
CA LYS A 343 1.42 0.14 21.81
C LYS A 343 2.04 0.98 20.70
N VAL A 344 1.38 0.95 19.55
CA VAL A 344 1.82 1.60 18.31
C VAL A 344 0.74 2.56 17.83
N ARG A 345 1.18 3.70 17.29
CA ARG A 345 0.31 4.69 16.68
C ARG A 345 0.92 5.20 15.39
N ASP A 346 0.20 4.99 14.30
CA ASP A 346 0.52 5.50 12.98
C ASP A 346 -0.31 6.76 12.71
N LYS A 347 0.34 7.83 12.22
CA LYS A 347 -0.30 9.07 11.78
C LYS A 347 0.17 9.47 10.38
N GLY A 348 -0.67 10.14 9.59
CA GLY A 348 -0.26 10.65 8.27
C GLY A 348 -1.42 10.85 7.31
N THR A 349 -1.29 10.36 6.09
CA THR A 349 -2.31 10.49 5.03
C THR A 349 -2.39 9.26 4.14
N ILE A 350 -3.61 8.90 3.72
CA ILE A 350 -3.84 8.03 2.56
C ILE A 350 -4.37 8.89 1.42
N LEU A 351 -3.70 8.82 0.27
CA LEU A 351 -4.18 9.36 -1.00
C LEU A 351 -4.56 8.17 -1.90
N ASN A 352 -5.76 8.21 -2.48
CA ASN A 352 -6.14 7.33 -3.59
C ASN A 352 -6.55 8.21 -4.79
N LEU A 353 -5.94 7.98 -5.95
CA LEU A 353 -6.33 8.53 -7.25
C LEU A 353 -6.67 7.38 -8.19
N GLU A 354 -7.87 7.40 -8.75
CA GLU A 354 -8.46 6.31 -9.54
C GLU A 354 -9.11 6.89 -10.80
N THR A 355 -8.69 6.46 -11.99
CA THR A 355 -9.41 6.71 -13.24
C THR A 355 -10.33 5.54 -13.54
N SER A 356 -11.60 5.83 -13.81
CA SER A 356 -12.67 4.85 -14.01
C SER A 356 -13.21 4.92 -15.43
N PHE A 357 -13.09 3.82 -16.15
CA PHE A 357 -13.69 3.63 -17.47
C PHE A 357 -14.89 2.70 -17.34
N GLN A 358 -16.05 3.08 -17.89
CA GLN A 358 -17.31 2.35 -17.75
C GLN A 358 -17.86 1.95 -19.13
N TYR A 359 -18.34 0.71 -19.25
CA TYR A 359 -18.88 0.12 -20.49
C TYR A 359 -20.06 -0.79 -20.14
N CYS A 360 -21.27 -0.31 -20.37
CA CYS A 360 -22.50 -0.89 -19.81
C CYS A 360 -22.37 -1.13 -18.29
N ARG A 361 -22.59 -2.37 -17.84
CA ARG A 361 -22.38 -2.81 -16.45
C ARG A 361 -20.92 -3.02 -16.06
N PHE A 362 -19.98 -3.07 -17.00
CA PHE A 362 -18.58 -3.36 -16.70
C PHE A 362 -17.78 -2.07 -16.45
N SER A 363 -16.77 -2.16 -15.59
CA SER A 363 -15.82 -1.08 -15.36
C SER A 363 -14.39 -1.58 -15.39
N LEU A 364 -13.48 -0.71 -15.78
CA LEU A 364 -12.04 -0.86 -15.58
C LEU A 364 -11.54 0.36 -14.82
N ASP A 365 -11.15 0.15 -13.58
CA ASP A 365 -10.58 1.17 -12.72
C ASP A 365 -9.06 0.98 -12.64
N ILE A 366 -8.29 2.04 -12.91
CA ILE A 366 -6.83 2.04 -12.82
C ILE A 366 -6.45 3.14 -11.84
N GLY A 367 -5.58 2.87 -10.87
CA GLY A 367 -5.29 3.85 -9.82
C GLY A 367 -3.96 3.70 -9.11
N MET A 368 -3.75 4.63 -8.18
CA MET A 368 -2.61 4.70 -7.28
C MET A 368 -3.12 4.89 -5.85
N ILE A 369 -2.72 4.01 -4.93
CA ILE A 369 -2.82 4.24 -3.49
C ILE A 369 -1.44 4.65 -2.99
N ARG A 370 -1.38 5.73 -2.19
CA ARG A 370 -0.18 6.16 -1.48
C ARG A 370 -0.53 6.37 0.00
N GLN A 371 0.16 5.65 0.87
CA GLN A 371 0.06 5.83 2.33
C GLN A 371 1.38 6.45 2.82
N ASP A 372 1.37 7.70 3.26
CA ASP A 372 2.50 8.31 3.94
C ASP A 372 2.25 8.25 5.45
N VAL A 373 3.09 7.50 6.16
CA VAL A 373 2.89 7.13 7.57
C VAL A 373 4.08 7.58 8.42
N LYS A 374 3.75 8.10 9.60
CA LYS A 374 4.64 8.37 10.71
C LYS A 374 4.25 7.47 11.89
N ARG A 375 5.07 6.47 12.19
CA ARG A 375 4.91 5.53 13.30
C ARG A 375 5.58 6.06 14.57
N ASN A 376 4.84 6.00 15.67
CA ASN A 376 5.31 6.26 17.03
C ASN A 376 4.97 5.05 17.92
N TYR A 377 5.77 4.81 18.97
CA TYR A 377 5.47 3.81 20.00
C TYR A 377 5.11 4.50 21.32
N ASP A 378 3.83 4.42 21.71
CA ASP A 378 3.32 4.96 22.98
C ASP A 378 3.90 4.16 24.17
N THR A 379 4.22 2.87 23.97
CA THR A 379 5.00 2.02 24.88
C THR A 379 5.75 0.95 24.08
N TYR A 380 7.06 0.80 24.28
CA TYR A 380 7.87 -0.30 23.72
C TYR A 380 8.57 -1.04 24.87
N LEU A 381 8.19 -2.29 25.09
CA LEU A 381 8.73 -3.16 26.14
C LEU A 381 9.25 -4.44 25.51
N GLY A 382 10.33 -4.99 26.04
CA GLY A 382 10.86 -6.27 25.58
C GLY A 382 12.35 -6.43 25.74
N ASP A 383 12.80 -7.66 25.58
CA ASP A 383 14.19 -8.05 25.76
C ASP A 383 14.52 -9.29 24.92
N THR A 384 15.81 -9.58 24.76
CA THR A 384 16.27 -10.87 24.24
C THR A 384 16.68 -11.76 25.43
N ILE A 385 15.93 -12.86 25.61
CA ILE A 385 16.10 -13.80 26.72
C ILE A 385 16.97 -14.98 26.25
N GLY A 386 18.06 -15.28 26.96
CA GLY A 386 18.91 -16.45 26.69
C GLY A 386 20.26 -16.33 27.38
N ASN A 387 21.11 -17.35 27.22
CA ASN A 387 22.33 -17.51 28.02
C ASN A 387 23.59 -16.85 27.43
N VAL A 388 23.50 -16.18 26.28
CA VAL A 388 24.65 -15.45 25.69
C VAL A 388 24.88 -14.15 26.48
N PRO A 389 26.13 -13.82 26.88
CA PRO A 389 26.42 -12.54 27.50
C PRO A 389 26.05 -11.36 26.60
N ARG A 390 25.44 -10.31 27.17
CA ARG A 390 24.96 -9.14 26.41
C ARG A 390 26.08 -8.28 25.84
N THR A 391 27.31 -8.47 26.32
CA THR A 391 28.55 -7.95 25.73
C THR A 391 28.89 -8.59 24.38
N ASP A 392 28.48 -9.84 24.13
CA ASP A 392 29.02 -10.68 23.06
C ASP A 392 28.18 -10.63 21.78
N TYR A 393 26.91 -10.19 21.89
CA TYR A 393 26.03 -9.89 20.77
C TYR A 393 25.44 -8.49 20.90
N SER A 394 24.98 -7.91 19.79
CA SER A 394 24.18 -6.69 19.87
C SER A 394 22.70 -7.05 20.03
N SER A 395 22.07 -6.63 21.12
CA SER A 395 20.62 -6.74 21.36
C SER A 395 19.92 -5.49 20.84
N ARG A 396 18.82 -5.64 20.07
CA ARG A 396 18.10 -4.48 19.49
C ARG A 396 17.63 -3.49 20.56
N SER A 397 17.01 -3.99 21.62
CA SER A 397 16.47 -3.23 22.77
C SER A 397 16.64 -4.05 24.05
N VAL A 398 16.67 -3.39 25.22
CA VAL A 398 16.85 -4.06 26.52
C VAL A 398 15.84 -3.51 27.54
N GLY A 399 14.85 -4.33 27.91
CA GLY A 399 13.82 -4.01 28.91
C GLY A 399 12.79 -2.97 28.42
N ILE A 400 13.17 -1.69 28.44
CA ILE A 400 12.35 -0.56 27.98
C ILE A 400 13.02 0.05 26.75
N GLY A 401 12.34 0.01 25.60
CA GLY A 401 12.82 0.58 24.35
C GLY A 401 12.72 2.11 24.33
N PHE A 402 13.49 2.80 25.16
CA PHE A 402 13.48 4.27 25.22
C PHE A 402 13.86 4.91 23.88
N SER A 403 14.76 4.29 23.11
CA SER A 403 15.13 4.75 21.76
C SER A 403 13.99 4.57 20.77
N GLU A 404 13.30 3.42 20.82
CA GLU A 404 12.10 3.14 20.03
C GLU A 404 10.90 4.04 20.41
N MET A 405 10.73 4.41 21.68
CA MET A 405 9.65 5.30 22.14
C MET A 405 9.93 6.79 21.88
N SER A 406 11.19 7.22 21.94
CA SER A 406 11.57 8.64 21.74
C SER A 406 11.70 9.02 20.27
N THR A 407 11.99 8.06 19.39
CA THR A 407 12.06 8.29 17.94
C THR A 407 10.71 8.15 17.26
N SER A 408 10.60 8.71 16.05
CA SER A 408 9.36 8.66 15.27
C SER A 408 9.69 8.43 13.81
N ILE A 409 9.11 7.37 13.24
CA ILE A 409 9.65 6.69 12.07
C ILE A 409 8.77 6.94 10.86
N LYS A 410 9.38 7.23 9.71
CA LYS A 410 8.65 7.39 8.44
C LYS A 410 8.60 6.07 7.66
N HIS A 411 7.45 5.82 7.06
CA HIS A 411 7.14 4.66 6.24
C HIS A 411 6.19 5.15 5.14
N THR A 412 6.55 4.93 3.88
CA THR A 412 5.66 5.20 2.74
C THR A 412 5.36 3.89 2.02
N VAL A 413 4.08 3.67 1.74
CA VAL A 413 3.58 2.69 0.76
C VAL A 413 3.16 3.45 -0.48
N THR A 414 3.48 2.95 -1.67
CA THR A 414 2.89 3.44 -2.93
C THR A 414 2.64 2.27 -3.86
N GLU A 415 1.40 2.09 -4.28
CA GLU A 415 0.90 0.94 -5.04
C GLU A 415 0.09 1.44 -6.24
N PHE A 416 0.36 0.88 -7.43
CA PHE A 416 -0.40 1.11 -8.65
C PHE A 416 -1.20 -0.15 -8.97
N TYR A 417 -2.49 0.01 -9.27
CA TYR A 417 -3.44 -1.09 -9.35
C TYR A 417 -4.35 -1.01 -10.58
N ILE A 418 -4.86 -2.18 -10.98
CA ILE A 418 -5.89 -2.35 -11.99
C ILE A 418 -6.99 -3.27 -11.46
N MET A 419 -8.22 -2.74 -11.43
CA MET A 419 -9.41 -3.37 -10.87
C MET A 419 -10.53 -3.40 -11.93
N PRO A 420 -10.68 -4.49 -12.69
CA PRO A 420 -11.94 -4.78 -13.37
C PRO A 420 -13.09 -4.91 -12.35
N GLY A 421 -14.28 -4.48 -12.78
CA GLY A 421 -15.48 -4.51 -11.95
C GLY A 421 -16.77 -4.69 -12.73
N VAL A 422 -17.83 -5.00 -11.99
CA VAL A 422 -19.20 -5.07 -12.47
C VAL A 422 -20.11 -4.23 -11.57
N SER A 423 -21.04 -3.49 -12.17
CA SER A 423 -22.05 -2.67 -11.51
C SER A 423 -23.44 -3.17 -11.89
N PHE A 424 -24.26 -3.45 -10.88
CA PHE A 424 -25.69 -3.69 -11.00
C PHE A 424 -26.43 -2.40 -10.64
N TYR A 425 -27.42 -2.02 -11.43
CA TYR A 425 -28.18 -0.79 -11.20
C TYR A 425 -29.65 -1.11 -10.92
N TYR A 426 -30.26 -0.33 -10.03
CA TYR A 426 -31.67 -0.50 -9.63
C TYR A 426 -32.34 0.87 -9.60
N ASP A 427 -33.54 0.92 -10.16
CA ASP A 427 -34.49 2.04 -10.14
C ASP A 427 -35.87 1.52 -9.70
N GLU A 428 -36.84 2.41 -9.41
CA GLU A 428 -38.16 2.03 -8.86
C GLU A 428 -38.86 0.91 -9.66
N ASP A 429 -38.73 0.90 -10.99
CA ASP A 429 -39.37 -0.10 -11.86
C ASP A 429 -38.49 -1.30 -12.27
N LYS A 430 -37.14 -1.16 -12.32
CA LYS A 430 -36.27 -2.00 -13.18
C LYS A 430 -34.86 -2.24 -12.60
N ILE A 431 -34.30 -3.42 -12.88
CA ILE A 431 -32.92 -3.85 -12.53
C ILE A 431 -32.10 -4.02 -13.82
N TYR A 432 -30.80 -3.70 -13.78
CA TYR A 432 -29.88 -3.65 -14.93
C TYR A 432 -28.48 -4.23 -14.62
#